data_AF-A0A964Z599-F1
#
_entry.id   AF-A0A964Z599-F1
#
_cell.length_a   1.000
_cell.length_b   1.000
_cell.length_c   1.000
_cell.angle_alpha   90.00
_cell.angle_beta   90.00
_cell.angle_gamma   90.00
#
_symmetry.space_group_name_H-M   'P 1'
#
loop_
_entity.id
_entity.type
_entity.pdbx_description
1 polymer ?
#
loop_
_entity_poly.entity_id
_entity_poly.type
_entity_poly.pdbx_seq_one_letter_code
_entity_poly.pdbx_strand_id
1 'polypeptide(L)'
;MRLLVARCTVDYVGRLTAHLPEAIRLILFKADGSVSIHADDRAYKPLNWMSPPCVTKETNQDEKKIITVENKAGEKLVISVSEVLHNSVHDLGIDPGLVKDGVEAHLQELLAIHLETFGKNWHLVRREYPTAIGPVDLLCKDENGKNV
;
A
#
# COMPACT_ATOMS: atom_id res chain seq x y z
N MET A 1 -3.04 -4.94 -16.92
CA MET A 1 -3.87 -5.10 -15.69
C MET A 1 -4.93 -6.16 -15.96
N ARG A 2 -5.12 -7.13 -15.07
CA ARG A 2 -6.24 -8.09 -15.14
C ARG A 2 -7.16 -7.91 -13.93
N LEU A 3 -8.45 -7.84 -14.20
CA LEU A 3 -9.51 -7.76 -13.20
C LEU A 3 -10.26 -9.10 -13.20
N LEU A 4 -10.31 -9.76 -12.05
CA LEU A 4 -11.03 -11.00 -11.85
C LEU A 4 -12.03 -10.80 -10.71
N VAL A 5 -13.33 -10.88 -11.02
CA VAL A 5 -14.37 -11.01 -9.99
C VAL A 5 -14.76 -12.46 -9.91
N ALA A 6 -14.54 -13.06 -8.74
CA ALA A 6 -14.70 -14.50 -8.54
C ALA A 6 -15.24 -14.81 -7.16
N ARG A 7 -16.04 -15.87 -7.04
CA ARG A 7 -16.29 -16.56 -5.77
C ARG A 7 -15.05 -17.39 -5.45
N CYS A 8 -14.38 -17.09 -4.35
CA CYS A 8 -13.13 -17.76 -4.00
C CYS A 8 -12.90 -17.81 -2.49
N THR A 9 -11.98 -18.68 -2.07
CA THR A 9 -11.24 -18.53 -0.80
C THR A 9 -9.85 -17.97 -1.09
N VAL A 10 -9.22 -17.37 -0.09
CA VAL A 10 -7.81 -16.92 -0.20
C VAL A 10 -7.04 -17.31 1.04
N ASP A 11 -5.91 -17.97 0.82
CA ASP A 11 -4.97 -18.34 1.87
C ASP A 11 -3.64 -17.64 1.63
N TYR A 12 -3.14 -16.96 2.65
CA TYR A 12 -1.78 -16.44 2.67
C TYR A 12 -0.90 -17.32 3.57
N VAL A 13 0.24 -17.72 3.03
CA VAL A 13 1.24 -18.56 3.70
C VAL A 13 2.59 -17.85 3.60
N GLY A 14 3.06 -17.31 4.71
CA GLY A 14 4.34 -16.62 4.77
C GLY A 14 4.81 -16.46 6.21
N ARG A 15 5.28 -15.25 6.58
CA ARG A 15 5.63 -14.90 7.98
C ARG A 15 4.48 -15.07 8.97
N LEU A 16 3.26 -15.01 8.48
CA LEU A 16 2.03 -15.31 9.19
C LEU A 16 1.13 -16.15 8.28
N THR A 17 0.06 -16.68 8.84
CA THR A 17 -1.03 -17.27 8.06
C THR A 17 -2.26 -16.37 8.13
N ALA A 18 -2.96 -16.23 7.00
CA ALA A 18 -4.24 -15.55 6.95
C ALA A 18 -5.18 -16.29 6.02
N HIS A 19 -6.45 -16.38 6.41
CA HIS A 19 -7.49 -17.06 5.64
C HIS A 19 -8.66 -16.10 5.40
N LEU A 20 -9.09 -16.02 4.15
CA LEU A 20 -10.32 -15.36 3.75
C LEU A 20 -11.33 -16.44 3.33
N PRO A 21 -12.49 -16.55 4.01
CA PRO A 21 -13.49 -17.59 3.74
C PRO A 21 -14.13 -17.42 2.36
N GLU A 22 -14.99 -18.34 1.93
CA GLU A 22 -15.58 -18.21 0.59
C GLU A 22 -16.46 -16.96 0.47
N ALA A 23 -16.16 -16.10 -0.52
CA ALA A 23 -16.93 -14.92 -0.84
C ALA A 23 -16.66 -14.47 -2.28
N ILE A 24 -17.51 -13.59 -2.81
CA ILE A 24 -17.23 -12.88 -4.06
C ILE A 24 -16.20 -11.79 -3.77
N ARG A 25 -15.10 -11.78 -4.53
CA ARG A 25 -14.01 -10.81 -4.37
C ARG A 25 -13.58 -10.24 -5.70
N LEU A 26 -13.11 -9.00 -5.67
CA LEU A 26 -12.35 -8.40 -6.75
C LEU A 26 -10.87 -8.70 -6.53
N ILE A 27 -10.24 -9.32 -7.52
CA ILE A 27 -8.82 -9.64 -7.53
C ILE A 27 -8.18 -8.83 -8.66
N LEU A 28 -7.22 -7.99 -8.30
CA LEU A 28 -6.46 -7.18 -9.26
C LEU A 28 -5.07 -7.78 -9.43
N PHE A 29 -4.72 -8.15 -10.67
CA PHE A 29 -3.36 -8.52 -11.06
C PHE A 29 -2.75 -7.39 -11.89
N LYS A 30 -1.69 -6.77 -11.37
CA LYS A 30 -0.99 -5.68 -12.05
C LYS A 30 0.13 -6.23 -12.96
N ALA A 31 0.59 -5.39 -13.89
CA ALA A 31 1.63 -5.75 -14.84
C ALA A 31 3.01 -5.96 -14.19
N ASP A 32 3.26 -5.33 -13.05
CA ASP A 32 4.48 -5.51 -12.24
C ASP A 32 4.50 -6.82 -11.44
N GLY A 33 3.42 -7.62 -11.52
CA GLY A 33 3.23 -8.86 -10.78
C GLY A 33 2.56 -8.70 -9.42
N SER A 34 2.27 -7.47 -8.98
CA SER A 34 1.55 -7.26 -7.71
C SER A 34 0.09 -7.71 -7.82
N VAL A 35 -0.42 -8.22 -6.70
CA VAL A 35 -1.80 -8.74 -6.59
C VAL A 35 -2.47 -8.16 -5.36
N SER A 36 -3.75 -7.81 -5.48
CA SER A 36 -4.55 -7.33 -4.35
C SER A 36 -5.98 -7.87 -4.37
N ILE A 37 -6.50 -8.17 -3.18
CA ILE A 37 -7.79 -8.81 -2.95
C ILE A 37 -8.73 -7.84 -2.24
N HIS A 38 -9.89 -7.59 -2.81
CA HIS A 38 -10.86 -6.59 -2.34
C HIS A 38 -12.24 -7.19 -2.11
N ALA A 39 -12.99 -6.57 -1.21
CA ALA A 39 -14.40 -6.81 -0.95
C ALA A 39 -15.13 -5.46 -0.84
N ASP A 40 -16.45 -5.48 -0.95
CA ASP A 40 -17.32 -4.28 -0.92
C ASP A 40 -17.61 -3.76 0.50
N ASP A 41 -16.65 -3.91 1.43
CA ASP A 41 -16.77 -3.47 2.83
C ASP A 41 -15.83 -2.28 3.13
N ARG A 42 -15.95 -1.71 4.33
CA ARG A 42 -15.44 -0.43 4.90
C ARG A 42 -13.95 -0.07 4.75
N ALA A 43 -13.18 -0.68 3.84
CA ALA A 43 -11.78 -0.35 3.63
C ALA A 43 -11.47 -0.04 2.16
N TYR A 44 -10.89 1.15 1.92
CA TYR A 44 -10.22 1.47 0.64
C TYR A 44 -8.94 0.63 0.42
N LYS A 45 -8.49 -0.08 1.46
CA LYS A 45 -7.32 -0.95 1.44
C LYS A 45 -7.75 -2.38 1.07
N PRO A 46 -6.92 -3.12 0.31
CA PRO A 46 -7.18 -4.54 0.09
C PRO A 46 -7.18 -5.32 1.40
N LEU A 47 -7.98 -6.39 1.44
CA LEU A 47 -8.00 -7.37 2.54
C LEU A 47 -6.69 -8.16 2.62
N ASN A 48 -6.08 -8.44 1.47
CA ASN A 48 -4.80 -9.11 1.37
C ASN A 48 -4.10 -8.71 0.07
N TRP A 49 -2.77 -8.63 0.06
CA TRP A 49 -2.00 -8.20 -1.10
C TRP A 49 -0.58 -8.76 -1.10
N MET A 50 0.02 -8.81 -2.28
CA MET A 50 1.45 -9.06 -2.45
C MET A 50 2.06 -7.98 -3.34
N SER A 51 3.14 -7.38 -2.84
CA SER A 51 3.94 -6.39 -3.55
C SER A 51 4.91 -7.07 -4.51
N PRO A 52 5.24 -6.44 -5.65
CA PRO A 52 6.11 -7.04 -6.63
C PRO A 52 7.55 -7.12 -6.09
N PRO A 53 8.40 -7.99 -6.65
CA PRO A 53 8.11 -8.91 -7.74
C PRO A 53 7.41 -10.19 -7.25
N CYS A 54 6.37 -10.62 -7.98
CA CYS A 54 5.72 -11.90 -7.76
C CYS A 54 5.57 -12.69 -9.05
N VAL A 55 5.56 -14.02 -8.92
CA VAL A 55 5.24 -14.95 -10.00
C VAL A 55 3.84 -15.49 -9.77
N THR A 56 2.98 -15.39 -10.78
CA THR A 56 1.63 -15.96 -10.73
C THR A 56 1.60 -17.25 -11.53
N LYS A 57 1.05 -18.32 -10.95
CA LYS A 57 0.80 -19.61 -11.60
C LYS A 57 -0.68 -19.96 -11.45
N GLU A 58 -1.28 -20.47 -12.53
CA GLU A 58 -2.65 -20.96 -12.51
C GLU A 58 -2.65 -22.45 -12.82
N THR A 59 -3.34 -23.23 -11.99
CA THR A 59 -3.50 -24.69 -12.16
C THR A 59 -4.96 -25.07 -11.93
N ASN A 60 -5.38 -26.22 -12.46
CA ASN A 60 -6.68 -26.81 -12.13
C ASN A 60 -6.45 -27.96 -11.15
N GLN A 61 -7.15 -27.97 -10.03
CA GLN A 61 -7.11 -29.02 -9.02
C GLN A 61 -8.55 -29.33 -8.59
N ASP A 62 -8.94 -30.60 -8.68
CA ASP A 62 -10.30 -31.07 -8.31
C ASP A 62 -11.42 -30.21 -8.94
N GLU A 63 -11.30 -29.95 -10.25
CA GLU A 63 -12.19 -29.09 -11.04
C GLU A 63 -12.25 -27.61 -10.62
N LYS A 64 -11.47 -27.21 -9.61
CA LYS A 64 -11.32 -25.82 -9.18
C LYS A 64 -10.07 -25.19 -9.76
N LYS A 65 -10.18 -23.92 -10.13
CA LYS A 65 -9.02 -23.14 -10.57
C LYS A 65 -8.28 -22.60 -9.35
N ILE A 66 -6.99 -22.94 -9.24
CA ILE A 66 -6.10 -22.46 -8.19
C ILE A 66 -5.13 -21.46 -8.79
N ILE A 67 -5.09 -20.25 -8.23
CA ILE A 67 -4.14 -19.21 -8.62
C ILE A 67 -3.17 -19.01 -7.46
N THR A 68 -1.90 -19.30 -7.67
CA THR A 68 -0.85 -19.10 -6.67
C THR A 68 0.05 -17.94 -7.08
N VAL A 69 0.18 -16.97 -6.20
CA VAL A 69 1.08 -15.82 -6.33
C VAL A 69 2.21 -16.01 -5.33
N GLU A 70 3.46 -15.99 -5.78
CA GLU A 70 4.63 -16.24 -4.93
C GLU A 70 5.65 -15.10 -5.07
N ASN A 71 6.15 -14.58 -3.93
CA ASN A 71 7.19 -13.55 -3.91
C ASN A 71 8.59 -14.17 -3.76
N LYS A 72 9.62 -13.31 -3.82
CA LYS A 72 11.02 -13.73 -3.67
C LYS A 72 11.36 -14.37 -2.31
N ALA A 73 10.55 -14.11 -1.27
CA ALA A 73 10.74 -14.70 0.04
C ALA A 73 10.04 -16.08 0.17
N GLY A 74 9.39 -16.58 -0.89
CA GLY A 74 8.64 -17.84 -0.87
C GLY A 74 7.28 -17.74 -0.19
N GLU A 75 6.83 -16.54 0.17
CA GLU A 75 5.48 -16.31 0.69
C GLU A 75 4.48 -16.46 -0.45
N LYS A 76 3.31 -17.06 -0.17
CA LYS A 76 2.30 -17.41 -1.16
C LYS A 76 0.96 -16.82 -0.81
N LEU A 77 0.26 -16.33 -1.83
CA LEU A 77 -1.16 -16.03 -1.80
C LEU A 77 -1.86 -17.00 -2.75
N VAL A 78 -2.62 -17.93 -2.19
CA VAL A 78 -3.31 -19.02 -2.89
C VAL A 78 -4.79 -18.68 -2.96
N ILE A 79 -5.30 -18.53 -4.18
CA ILE A 79 -6.68 -18.18 -4.46
C ILE A 79 -7.36 -19.40 -5.07
N SER A 80 -8.30 -19.98 -4.33
CA SER A 80 -9.10 -21.11 -4.80
C SER A 80 -10.41 -20.58 -5.38
N VAL A 81 -10.54 -20.61 -6.70
CA VAL A 81 -11.67 -20.04 -7.44
C VAL A 81 -12.74 -21.10 -7.64
N SER A 82 -13.90 -20.87 -7.03
CA SER A 82 -15.10 -21.71 -7.16
C SER A 82 -15.96 -21.30 -8.36
N GLU A 83 -16.06 -19.99 -8.65
CA GLU A 83 -16.88 -19.44 -9.74
C GLU A 83 -16.24 -18.16 -10.27
N VAL A 84 -16.18 -17.99 -11.59
CA VAL A 84 -15.73 -16.74 -12.22
C VAL A 84 -16.96 -15.95 -12.66
N LEU A 85 -17.15 -14.75 -12.10
CA LEU A 85 -18.23 -13.84 -12.47
C LEU A 85 -17.80 -12.82 -13.53
N HIS A 86 -16.53 -12.42 -13.51
CA HIS A 86 -15.96 -11.49 -14.50
C HIS A 86 -14.45 -11.72 -14.64
N ASN A 87 -13.93 -11.65 -15.87
CA ASN A 87 -12.49 -11.75 -16.13
C ASN A 87 -12.13 -10.88 -17.35
N SER A 88 -11.44 -9.76 -17.12
CA SER A 88 -11.00 -8.86 -18.18
C SER A 88 -9.54 -8.45 -18.05
N VAL A 89 -8.94 -8.08 -19.17
CA VAL A 89 -7.56 -7.59 -19.25
C VAL A 89 -7.55 -6.25 -19.96
N HIS A 90 -6.81 -5.30 -19.41
CA HIS A 90 -6.67 -3.94 -19.92
C HIS A 90 -5.20 -3.52 -19.92
N ASP A 91 -4.77 -2.88 -21.00
CA ASP A 91 -3.56 -2.09 -21.02
C ASP A 91 -3.87 -0.69 -20.48
N LEU A 92 -3.07 -0.24 -19.51
CA LEU A 92 -3.22 1.08 -18.90
C LEU A 92 -2.24 2.10 -19.50
N GLY A 93 -1.33 1.66 -20.37
CA GLY A 93 -0.31 2.52 -20.95
C GLY A 93 0.77 2.93 -19.94
N ILE A 94 1.47 4.02 -20.27
CA ILE A 94 2.55 4.58 -19.46
C ILE A 94 1.93 5.46 -18.37
N ASP A 95 2.26 5.17 -17.12
CA ASP A 95 1.86 6.02 -15.99
C ASP A 95 2.70 7.31 -15.99
N PRO A 96 2.09 8.51 -16.08
CA PRO A 96 2.80 9.77 -15.94
C PRO A 96 3.28 10.02 -14.51
N GLY A 97 2.82 9.20 -13.55
CA GLY A 97 3.15 9.32 -12.14
C GLY A 97 2.17 10.22 -11.39
N LEU A 98 2.12 10.02 -10.07
CA LEU A 98 1.28 10.81 -9.18
C LEU A 98 1.96 12.15 -8.87
N VAL A 99 1.38 13.25 -9.37
CA VAL A 99 1.75 14.61 -8.95
C VAL A 99 1.02 14.93 -7.64
N LYS A 100 1.77 15.31 -6.61
CA LYS A 100 1.21 15.71 -5.31
C LYS A 100 1.54 17.17 -5.04
N ASP A 101 0.51 18.01 -5.03
CA ASP A 101 0.61 19.37 -4.49
C ASP A 101 0.32 19.35 -2.98
N GLY A 102 1.01 20.20 -2.23
CA GLY A 102 0.83 20.30 -0.78
C GLY A 102 1.32 19.07 0.01
N VAL A 103 2.42 18.45 -0.42
CA VAL A 103 3.10 17.44 0.40
C VAL A 103 3.58 18.05 1.71
N GLU A 104 3.69 17.22 2.75
CA GLU A 104 4.18 17.60 4.07
C GLU A 104 5.48 18.41 4.02
N ALA A 105 6.38 18.10 3.07
CA ALA A 105 7.60 18.87 2.85
C ALA A 105 7.34 20.36 2.52
N HIS A 106 6.30 20.68 1.75
CA HIS A 106 5.92 22.07 1.45
C HIS A 106 5.30 22.74 2.68
N LEU A 107 4.51 22.01 3.47
CA LEU A 107 3.95 22.53 4.72
C LEU A 107 5.07 22.83 5.73
N GLN A 108 6.02 21.91 5.91
CA GLN A 108 7.21 22.13 6.74
C GLN A 108 8.01 23.35 6.27
N GLU A 109 8.15 23.54 4.96
CA GLU A 109 8.84 24.71 4.40
C GLU A 109 8.12 26.02 4.70
N LEU A 110 6.80 26.05 4.51
CA LEU A 110 5.97 27.21 4.84
C LEU A 110 6.04 27.55 6.34
N LEU A 111 5.94 26.54 7.21
CA LEU A 111 6.03 26.71 8.66
C LEU A 111 7.43 27.15 9.11
N ALA A 112 8.48 26.67 8.44
CA ALA A 112 9.86 27.09 8.70
C ALA A 112 10.14 28.55 8.32
N ILE A 113 9.41 29.08 7.33
CA ILE A 113 9.47 30.49 6.91
C ILE A 113 8.62 31.37 7.84
N HIS A 114 7.46 30.88 8.28
CA HIS A 114 6.48 31.62 9.07
C HIS A 114 6.49 31.25 10.56
N LEU A 115 7.67 31.28 11.20
CA LEU A 115 7.84 30.90 12.60
C LEU A 115 7.06 31.78 13.58
N GLU A 116 6.74 33.02 13.18
CA GLU A 116 5.90 33.95 13.93
C GLU A 116 4.51 33.40 14.24
N THR A 117 4.04 32.42 13.47
CA THR A 117 2.77 31.72 13.73
C THR A 117 2.83 30.85 15.00
N PHE A 118 4.01 30.40 15.42
CA PHE A 118 4.23 29.66 16.67
C PHE A 118 4.43 30.57 17.87
N GLY A 119 5.08 31.71 17.68
CA GLY A 119 5.30 32.71 18.72
C GLY A 119 6.32 33.78 18.33
N LYS A 120 6.38 34.86 19.11
CA LYS A 120 7.38 35.92 18.89
C LYS A 120 8.78 35.38 19.15
N ASN A 121 9.77 35.81 18.36
CA ASN A 121 11.18 35.45 18.51
C ASN A 121 11.48 33.94 18.45
N TRP A 122 10.61 33.14 17.84
CA TRP A 122 10.91 31.73 17.54
C TRP A 122 11.89 31.64 16.38
N HIS A 123 12.87 30.75 16.48
CA HIS A 123 13.91 30.56 15.46
C HIS A 123 14.05 29.08 15.08
N LEU A 124 14.14 28.80 13.78
CA LEU A 124 14.34 27.45 13.27
C LEU A 124 15.76 26.97 13.60
N VAL A 125 15.86 25.78 14.18
CA VAL A 125 17.14 25.07 14.30
C VAL A 125 17.39 24.30 13.00
N ARG A 126 16.44 23.44 12.62
CA ARG A 126 16.57 22.57 11.44
C ARG A 126 15.23 21.89 11.11
N ARG A 127 14.97 21.73 9.81
CA ARG A 127 13.93 20.82 9.28
C ARG A 127 14.46 19.39 9.25
N GLU A 128 13.59 18.40 9.50
CA GLU A 128 13.97 16.98 9.52
C GLU A 128 15.16 16.73 10.45
N TYR A 129 15.06 17.22 11.70
CA TYR A 129 16.13 17.10 12.67
C TYR A 129 16.26 15.64 13.14
N PRO A 130 17.41 14.97 12.93
CA PRO A 130 17.56 13.57 13.25
C PRO A 130 17.60 13.34 14.76
N THR A 131 16.83 12.36 15.25
CA THR A 131 16.90 11.88 16.63
C THR A 131 17.20 10.38 16.68
N ALA A 132 17.41 9.85 17.88
CA ALA A 132 17.68 8.41 18.08
C ALA A 132 16.50 7.50 17.69
N ILE A 133 15.28 8.02 17.58
CA ILE A 133 14.06 7.23 17.29
C ILE A 133 13.38 7.62 15.97
N GLY A 134 14.01 8.49 15.18
CA GLY A 134 13.46 9.04 13.94
C GLY A 134 13.57 10.57 13.88
N PRO A 135 13.43 11.17 12.70
CA PRO A 135 13.47 12.62 12.58
C PRO A 135 12.25 13.28 13.22
N VAL A 136 12.41 14.54 13.65
CA VAL A 136 11.28 15.45 13.90
C VAL A 136 11.19 16.45 12.75
N ASP A 137 9.97 16.79 12.34
CA ASP A 137 9.68 17.62 11.17
C ASP A 137 10.38 18.98 11.23
N LEU A 138 10.25 19.64 12.38
CA LEU A 138 10.80 20.95 12.68
C LEU A 138 11.34 20.94 14.10
N LEU A 139 12.63 21.24 14.25
CA LEU A 139 13.18 21.61 15.55
C LEU A 139 13.33 23.13 15.59
N CYS A 140 12.71 23.76 16.57
CA CYS A 140 12.74 25.20 16.77
C CYS A 140 13.30 25.55 18.15
N LYS A 141 13.67 26.81 18.34
CA LYS A 141 13.84 27.41 19.66
C LYS A 141 12.76 28.44 19.89
N ASP A 142 12.13 28.37 21.05
CA ASP A 142 11.18 29.39 21.51
C ASP A 142 11.89 30.69 21.96
N GLU A 143 11.11 31.68 22.39
CA GLU A 143 11.62 32.97 22.87
C GLU A 143 12.57 32.88 24.06
N ASN A 144 12.53 31.79 24.83
CA ASN A 144 13.40 31.53 25.97
C ASN A 144 14.63 30.69 25.59
N GLY A 145 14.79 30.37 24.31
CA GLY A 145 15.87 29.54 23.79
C GLY A 145 15.69 28.04 24.06
N LYS A 146 14.51 27.60 24.51
CA LYS A 146 14.19 26.19 24.73
C LYS A 146 13.89 25.51 23.41
N ASN A 147 14.43 24.31 23.23
CA ASN A 147 14.11 23.47 22.07
C ASN A 147 12.65 23.00 22.14
N VAL A 148 11.91 23.19 21.04
CA VAL A 148 10.54 22.73 20.81
C VAL A 148 10.51 21.90 19.54
#